data_AF-A0A6B3IM32-F1
#
_entry.id   AF-A0A6B3IM32-F1
#
_cell.length_a   1.000
_cell.length_b   1.000
_cell.length_c   1.000
_cell.angle_alpha   90.00
_cell.angle_beta   90.00
_cell.angle_gamma   90.00
#
_symmetry.space_group_name_H-M   'P 1'
#
loop_
_entity.id
_entity.type
_entity.pdbx_description
1 polymer ?
#
loop_
_entity_poly.entity_id
_entity_poly.type
_entity_poly.pdbx_seq_one_letter_code
_entity_poly.pdbx_strand_id
1 'polypeptide(L)'
;GSEKLEVFARENFINNITFSGGFDLKETPKYLNEIDILNNLFGNQNIALDTALSIRMYYALFLNKPIITTDDTFTATEANKFGLGFSINPENLKGIGDELMDWYNNLDVMDINHKREAYRNDVIENNKQFYQEIGRIFNE
;
A
#
# COMPACT_ATOMS: atom_id res chain seq x y z
N GLY A 1 -13.15 -9.71 11.06
CA GLY A 1 -13.16 -9.08 9.73
C GLY A 1 -13.02 -10.11 8.62
N SER A 2 -11.99 -10.95 8.70
CA SER A 2 -11.73 -12.04 7.76
C SER A 2 -12.85 -13.09 7.70
N GLU A 3 -13.63 -13.29 8.77
CA GLU A 3 -14.65 -14.34 8.82
C GLU A 3 -15.75 -14.11 7.77
N LYS A 4 -16.15 -12.85 7.54
CA LYS A 4 -17.14 -12.51 6.51
C LYS A 4 -16.63 -12.78 5.10
N LEU A 5 -15.35 -12.48 4.85
CA LEU A 5 -14.72 -12.73 3.54
C LEU A 5 -14.50 -14.22 3.29
N GLU A 6 -14.18 -14.99 4.33
CA GLU A 6 -14.02 -16.44 4.25
C GLU A 6 -15.34 -17.15 3.91
N VAL A 7 -16.44 -16.71 4.52
CA VAL A 7 -17.80 -17.18 4.15
C VAL A 7 -18.09 -16.87 2.68
N PHE A 8 -17.87 -15.62 2.26
CA PHE A 8 -18.09 -15.21 0.87
C PHE A 8 -17.26 -16.02 -0.12
N ALA A 9 -15.97 -16.23 0.17
CA ALA A 9 -15.07 -17.01 -0.68
C ALA A 9 -15.56 -18.46 -0.84
N ARG A 10 -15.97 -19.09 0.26
CA ARG A 10 -16.52 -20.46 0.26
C ARG A 10 -17.81 -20.56 -0.56
N GLU A 11 -18.74 -19.63 -0.37
CA GLU A 11 -20.03 -19.61 -1.08
C GLU A 11 -19.87 -19.37 -2.59
N ASN A 12 -18.80 -18.69 -3.00
CA ASN A 12 -18.48 -18.40 -4.40
C ASN A 12 -17.39 -19.31 -4.99
N PHE A 13 -16.99 -20.38 -4.29
CA PHE A 13 -15.96 -21.33 -4.74
C PHE A 13 -14.61 -20.69 -5.08
N ILE A 14 -14.24 -19.62 -4.38
CA ILE A 14 -12.95 -18.93 -4.50
C ILE A 14 -11.93 -19.67 -3.64
N ASN A 15 -11.09 -20.49 -4.28
CA ASN A 15 -10.17 -21.41 -3.59
C ASN A 15 -8.70 -20.95 -3.60
N ASN A 16 -8.41 -19.78 -4.18
CA ASN A 16 -7.07 -19.21 -4.32
C ASN A 16 -6.77 -18.12 -3.28
N ILE A 17 -7.32 -18.26 -2.07
CA ILE A 17 -7.17 -17.31 -0.97
C ILE A 17 -6.87 -18.06 0.33
N THR A 18 -5.98 -17.49 1.15
CA THR A 18 -5.65 -18.01 2.49
C THR A 18 -6.11 -17.00 3.53
N PHE A 19 -6.86 -17.47 4.53
CA PHE A 19 -7.29 -16.67 5.68
C PHE A 19 -6.48 -17.08 6.91
N SER A 20 -5.67 -16.16 7.45
CA SER A 20 -4.81 -16.44 8.61
C SER A 20 -5.30 -15.80 9.92
N GLY A 21 -6.38 -15.01 9.88
CA GLY A 21 -6.87 -14.28 11.04
C GLY A 21 -5.91 -13.18 11.52
N GLY A 22 -6.03 -12.79 12.78
CA GLY A 22 -5.07 -11.88 13.42
C GLY A 22 -3.76 -12.58 13.73
N PHE A 23 -2.65 -11.84 13.63
CA PHE A 23 -1.30 -12.34 13.91
C PHE A 23 -0.53 -11.34 14.78
N ASP A 24 0.54 -11.80 15.42
CA ASP A 24 1.37 -10.94 16.27
C ASP A 24 2.17 -9.96 15.41
N LEU A 25 2.36 -8.72 15.87
CA LEU A 25 3.14 -7.70 15.13
C LEU A 25 4.55 -8.18 14.70
N LYS A 26 5.18 -9.04 15.49
CA LYS A 26 6.50 -9.65 15.20
C LYS A 26 6.50 -10.54 13.95
N GLU A 27 5.33 -11.00 13.50
CA GLU A 27 5.16 -11.84 12.31
C GLU A 27 4.97 -11.01 11.04
N THR A 28 4.78 -9.68 11.15
CA THR A 28 4.64 -8.79 9.99
C THR A 28 5.74 -9.00 8.93
N PRO A 29 7.04 -9.09 9.28
CA PRO A 29 8.09 -9.30 8.28
C PRO A 29 7.94 -10.62 7.51
N LYS A 30 7.46 -11.69 8.17
CA LYS A 30 7.20 -12.98 7.52
C LYS A 30 6.15 -12.80 6.42
N TYR A 31 4.99 -12.23 6.75
CA TYR A 31 3.92 -12.02 5.77
C TYR A 31 4.31 -11.06 4.64
N LEU A 32 5.07 -10.00 4.94
CA LEU A 32 5.54 -9.06 3.91
C LEU A 32 6.55 -9.71 2.95
N ASN A 33 7.30 -10.72 3.39
CA ASN A 33 8.21 -11.47 2.53
C ASN A 33 7.49 -12.47 1.61
N GLU A 34 6.30 -12.94 2.00
CA GLU A 34 5.51 -13.92 1.26
C GLU A 34 4.63 -13.28 0.16
N ILE A 35 4.56 -11.94 0.09
CA ILE A 35 3.71 -11.23 -0.88
C ILE A 35 4.53 -10.45 -1.92
N ASP A 36 4.02 -10.40 -3.15
CA ASP A 36 4.59 -9.59 -4.23
C ASP A 36 3.98 -8.18 -4.27
N ILE A 37 2.68 -8.07 -3.96
CA ILE A 37 1.91 -6.84 -4.06
C ILE A 37 1.11 -6.61 -2.77
N LEU A 38 1.17 -5.39 -2.21
CA LEU A 38 0.39 -4.99 -1.05
C LEU A 38 -1.04 -4.60 -1.44
N ASN A 39 -2.02 -5.03 -0.64
CA ASN A 39 -3.41 -4.58 -0.78
C ASN A 39 -3.73 -3.40 0.15
N ASN A 40 -4.18 -2.28 -0.43
CA ASN A 40 -4.65 -1.08 0.27
C ASN A 40 -5.99 -0.57 -0.29
N LEU A 41 -6.90 -1.51 -0.54
CA LEU A 41 -8.27 -1.21 -0.96
C LEU A 41 -9.17 -0.97 0.26
N PHE A 42 -9.28 0.29 0.67
CA PHE A 42 -10.15 0.69 1.78
C PHE A 42 -11.41 1.43 1.34
N GLY A 43 -11.55 1.75 0.06
CA GLY A 43 -12.57 2.65 -0.46
C GLY A 43 -12.11 4.11 -0.53
N ASN A 44 -13.01 5.00 -0.94
CA ASN A 44 -12.86 6.45 -1.05
C ASN A 44 -14.23 7.14 -0.78
N GLN A 45 -14.35 8.44 -1.03
CA GLN A 45 -15.54 9.28 -0.77
C GLN A 45 -15.85 9.48 0.72
N ASN A 46 -14.82 9.37 1.54
CA ASN A 46 -14.89 9.68 2.97
C ASN A 46 -13.57 10.30 3.36
N ILE A 47 -13.59 11.51 3.93
CA ILE A 47 -12.38 12.24 4.31
C ILE A 47 -11.38 11.40 5.13
N ALA A 48 -11.88 10.54 6.02
CA ALA A 48 -11.03 9.67 6.83
C ALA A 48 -10.27 8.61 6.00
N LEU A 49 -10.80 8.21 4.85
CA LEU A 49 -10.17 7.29 3.90
C LEU A 49 -9.38 8.06 2.84
N ASP A 50 -9.96 9.14 2.32
CA ASP A 50 -9.41 9.97 1.25
C ASP A 50 -8.09 10.62 1.69
N THR A 51 -8.00 11.10 2.92
CA THR A 51 -6.79 11.75 3.44
C THR A 51 -5.87 10.80 4.22
N ALA A 52 -6.23 9.54 4.38
CA ALA A 52 -5.41 8.59 5.12
C ALA A 52 -4.12 8.28 4.35
N LEU A 53 -2.98 8.39 5.05
CA LEU A 53 -1.71 7.87 4.60
C LEU A 53 -1.45 6.53 5.28
N SER A 54 -1.54 5.45 4.51
CA SER A 54 -1.45 4.09 5.04
C SER A 54 -0.03 3.69 5.38
N ILE A 55 0.16 2.95 6.48
CA ILE A 55 1.44 2.29 6.80
C ILE A 55 1.90 1.34 5.68
N ARG A 56 0.95 0.77 4.90
CA ARG A 56 1.27 -0.11 3.77
C ARG A 56 1.98 0.62 2.64
N MET A 57 1.74 1.92 2.48
CA MET A 57 2.50 2.74 1.53
C MET A 57 3.97 2.82 1.93
N TYR A 58 4.28 2.92 3.23
CA TYR A 58 5.66 2.91 3.70
C TYR A 58 6.29 1.53 3.52
N TYR A 59 5.55 0.44 3.72
CA TYR A 59 6.05 -0.88 3.37
C TYR A 59 6.38 -1.00 1.86
N ALA A 60 5.51 -0.50 0.99
CA ALA A 60 5.77 -0.46 -0.45
C ALA A 60 7.06 0.33 -0.79
N LEU A 61 7.19 1.54 -0.26
CA LEU A 61 8.33 2.43 -0.45
C LEU A 61 9.66 1.81 0.03
N PHE A 62 9.68 1.28 1.26
CA PHE A 62 10.91 0.79 1.88
C PHE A 62 11.30 -0.62 1.44
N LEU A 63 10.33 -1.46 1.05
CA LEU A 63 10.58 -2.84 0.60
C LEU A 63 10.63 -2.97 -0.93
N ASN A 64 10.41 -1.89 -1.67
CA ASN A 64 10.32 -1.90 -3.13
C ASN A 64 9.27 -2.91 -3.64
N LYS A 65 8.06 -2.84 -3.07
CA LYS A 65 6.94 -3.72 -3.41
C LYS A 65 5.77 -2.89 -3.93
N PRO A 66 5.17 -3.26 -5.08
CA PRO A 66 3.92 -2.67 -5.56
C PRO A 66 2.80 -2.63 -4.53
N ILE A 67 1.89 -1.67 -4.68
CA ILE A 67 0.71 -1.51 -3.81
C ILE A 67 -0.53 -1.17 -4.64
N ILE A 68 -1.62 -1.90 -4.40
CA ILE A 68 -2.93 -1.61 -4.98
C ILE A 68 -3.66 -0.64 -4.06
N THR A 69 -4.17 0.45 -4.60
CA THR A 69 -4.84 1.53 -3.85
C THR A 69 -6.20 1.86 -4.46
N THR A 70 -7.11 2.45 -3.69
CA THR A 70 -8.32 3.07 -4.26
C THR A 70 -7.95 4.41 -4.91
N ASP A 71 -8.50 4.70 -6.08
CA ASP A 71 -8.43 6.03 -6.72
C ASP A 71 -8.91 7.14 -5.78
N ASP A 72 -8.44 8.36 -6.05
CA ASP A 72 -8.80 9.58 -5.32
C ASP A 72 -8.46 9.54 -3.81
N THR A 73 -7.47 8.74 -3.42
CA THR A 73 -6.93 8.73 -2.06
C THR A 73 -5.53 9.36 -2.01
N PHE A 74 -5.18 9.91 -0.85
CA PHE A 74 -3.85 10.45 -0.60
C PHE A 74 -2.79 9.35 -0.67
N THR A 75 -3.10 8.14 -0.18
CA THR A 75 -2.22 6.98 -0.33
C THR A 75 -1.95 6.65 -1.80
N ALA A 76 -2.96 6.65 -2.67
CA ALA A 76 -2.77 6.45 -4.11
C ALA A 76 -1.87 7.53 -4.72
N THR A 77 -2.15 8.79 -4.38
CA THR A 77 -1.37 9.95 -4.84
C THR A 77 0.11 9.79 -4.48
N GLU A 78 0.42 9.45 -3.23
CA GLU A 78 1.81 9.28 -2.79
C GLU A 78 2.46 8.03 -3.40
N ALA A 79 1.75 6.89 -3.47
CA ALA A 79 2.28 5.66 -4.06
C ALA A 79 2.65 5.80 -5.55
N ASN A 80 1.84 6.56 -6.30
CA ASN A 80 2.08 6.81 -7.72
C ASN A 80 3.32 7.70 -7.96
N LYS A 81 3.67 8.60 -7.02
CA LYS A 81 4.87 9.46 -7.16
C LYS A 81 6.16 8.65 -7.23
N PHE A 82 6.24 7.53 -6.50
CA PHE A 82 7.40 6.64 -6.53
C PHE A 82 7.24 5.42 -7.44
N GLY A 83 6.20 5.40 -8.28
CA GLY A 83 6.04 4.43 -9.37
C GLY A 83 5.62 3.01 -8.97
N LEU A 84 5.19 2.80 -7.71
CA LEU A 84 4.76 1.48 -7.23
C LEU A 84 3.25 1.39 -6.96
N GLY A 85 2.49 2.46 -7.18
CA GLY A 85 1.04 2.48 -7.03
C GLY A 85 0.32 1.94 -8.26
N PHE A 86 -0.65 1.06 -8.04
CA PHE A 86 -1.70 0.68 -9.00
C PHE A 86 -3.04 1.09 -8.42
N SER A 87 -3.61 2.17 -8.93
CA SER A 87 -4.85 2.74 -8.39
C SER A 87 -6.07 2.18 -9.13
N ILE A 88 -7.11 1.79 -8.39
CA ILE A 88 -8.33 1.22 -8.95
C ILE A 88 -9.55 2.06 -8.61
N ASN A 89 -10.47 2.13 -9.57
CA ASN A 89 -11.80 2.67 -9.35
C ASN A 89 -12.72 1.56 -8.83
N PRO A 90 -13.24 1.66 -7.59
CA PRO A 90 -14.13 0.63 -7.04
C PRO A 90 -15.44 0.47 -7.81
N GLU A 91 -15.85 1.48 -8.58
CA GLU A 91 -17.06 1.45 -9.42
C GLU A 91 -16.83 0.73 -10.77
N ASN A 92 -15.58 0.42 -11.13
CA ASN A 92 -15.25 -0.29 -12.36
C ASN A 92 -14.15 -1.34 -12.14
N LEU A 93 -14.58 -2.55 -11.78
CA LEU A 93 -13.68 -3.67 -11.50
C LEU A 93 -13.55 -4.66 -12.68
N LYS A 94 -14.15 -4.36 -13.83
CA LYS A 94 -14.14 -5.28 -14.97
C LYS A 94 -12.75 -5.32 -15.60
N GLY A 95 -12.10 -6.48 -15.59
CA GLY A 95 -10.80 -6.68 -16.24
C GLY A 95 -9.58 -6.28 -15.40
N ILE A 96 -9.77 -5.84 -14.14
CA ILE A 96 -8.68 -5.36 -13.28
C ILE A 96 -7.55 -6.37 -13.09
N GLY A 97 -7.84 -7.68 -13.18
CA GLY A 97 -6.84 -8.73 -13.05
C GLY A 97 -5.84 -8.69 -14.21
N ASP A 98 -6.34 -8.55 -15.44
CA ASP A 98 -5.51 -8.46 -16.63
C ASP A 98 -4.74 -7.12 -16.64
N GLU A 99 -5.42 -6.02 -16.30
CA GLU A 99 -4.80 -4.69 -16.22
C GLU A 99 -3.67 -4.64 -15.16
N LEU A 100 -3.89 -5.24 -14.00
CA LEU A 100 -2.86 -5.34 -12.95
C LEU A 100 -1.66 -6.16 -13.43
N MET A 101 -1.90 -7.29 -14.10
CA MET A 101 -0.82 -8.15 -14.60
C MET A 101 -0.03 -7.46 -15.71
N ASP A 102 -0.71 -6.78 -16.63
CA ASP A 102 -0.06 -6.01 -17.69
C ASP A 102 0.77 -4.88 -17.10
N TRP A 103 0.22 -4.12 -16.16
CA TRP A 103 0.96 -3.07 -15.46
C TRP A 103 2.19 -3.62 -14.73
N TYR A 104 2.04 -4.69 -13.95
CA TYR A 104 3.11 -5.29 -13.16
C TYR A 104 4.26 -5.81 -14.04
N ASN A 105 3.94 -6.44 -15.17
CA ASN A 105 4.93 -6.98 -16.10
C ASN A 105 5.67 -5.88 -16.90
N ASN A 106 5.15 -4.67 -16.95
CA ASN A 106 5.72 -3.54 -17.70
C ASN A 106 6.34 -2.46 -16.79
N LEU A 107 6.58 -2.76 -15.51
CA LEU A 107 7.23 -1.82 -14.59
C LEU A 107 8.66 -1.48 -15.03
N ASP A 108 8.96 -0.20 -15.17
CA ASP A 108 10.33 0.29 -15.38
C ASP A 108 11.09 0.31 -14.06
N VAL A 109 11.83 -0.76 -13.81
CA VAL A 109 12.61 -0.95 -12.58
C VAL A 109 13.64 0.16 -12.36
N MET A 110 14.22 0.73 -13.42
CA MET A 110 15.24 1.77 -13.28
C MET A 110 14.59 3.09 -12.85
N ASP A 111 13.51 3.49 -13.52
CA ASP A 111 12.74 4.69 -13.18
C ASP A 111 12.13 4.59 -11.77
N ILE A 112 11.54 3.44 -11.42
CA ILE A 112 10.99 3.18 -10.08
C ILE A 112 12.07 3.33 -9.02
N ASN A 113 13.24 2.71 -9.20
CA ASN A 113 14.31 2.82 -8.21
C ASN A 113 14.78 4.27 -8.03
N HIS A 114 14.86 5.04 -9.12
CA HIS A 114 15.22 6.45 -9.04
C HIS A 114 14.18 7.26 -8.24
N LYS A 115 12.90 7.18 -8.62
CA LYS A 115 11.81 7.90 -7.94
C LYS A 115 11.65 7.47 -6.49
N ARG A 116 11.76 6.17 -6.21
CA ARG A 116 11.65 5.58 -4.88
C ARG A 116 12.77 6.04 -3.95
N GLU A 117 14.03 6.04 -4.41
CA GLU A 117 15.14 6.51 -3.57
C GLU A 117 15.04 8.02 -3.28
N ALA A 118 14.65 8.84 -4.26
CA ALA A 118 14.39 10.26 -4.04
C ALA A 118 13.30 10.46 -2.97
N TYR A 119 12.13 9.84 -3.16
CA TYR A 119 11.01 9.94 -2.23
C TYR A 119 11.35 9.39 -0.83
N ARG A 120 12.09 8.28 -0.75
CA ARG A 120 12.54 7.69 0.51
C ARG A 120 13.44 8.63 1.29
N ASN A 121 14.37 9.31 0.60
CA ASN A 121 15.25 10.29 1.23
C ASN A 121 14.46 11.48 1.77
N ASP A 122 13.47 11.97 1.01
CA ASP A 122 12.58 13.04 1.46
C ASP A 122 11.81 12.64 2.72
N VAL A 123 11.26 11.42 2.76
CA VAL A 123 10.57 10.90 3.97
C VAL A 123 11.50 10.85 5.17
N ILE A 124 12.74 10.37 5.01
CA ILE A 124 13.72 10.27 6.09
C ILE A 124 14.09 11.67 6.61
N GLU A 125 14.35 12.62 5.71
CA GLU A 125 14.73 13.98 6.11
C GLU A 125 13.55 14.71 6.76
N ASN A 126 12.33 14.58 6.24
CA ASN A 126 11.13 15.14 6.85
C ASN A 126 10.92 14.58 8.27
N ASN A 127 11.09 13.27 8.47
CA ASN A 127 10.98 12.66 9.79
C ASN A 127 12.05 13.17 10.75
N LYS A 128 13.29 13.35 10.27
CA LYS A 128 14.39 13.93 11.07
C LYS A 128 14.07 15.37 11.49
N GLN A 129 13.58 16.21 10.57
CA GLN A 129 13.16 17.58 10.86
C GLN A 129 12.03 17.62 11.89
N PHE A 130 11.04 16.73 11.75
CA PHE A 130 9.96 16.60 12.73
C PHE A 130 10.50 16.35 14.15
N TYR A 131 11.41 15.39 14.33
CA TYR A 131 11.99 15.12 15.65
C TYR A 131 12.85 16.25 16.20
N GLN A 132 13.51 17.03 15.33
CA GLN A 132 14.23 18.23 15.76
C GLN A 132 13.28 19.29 16.31
N GLU A 133 12.16 19.55 15.63
CA GLU A 133 11.15 20.50 16.10
C GLU A 133 10.45 20.04 17.38
N ILE A 134 10.11 18.76 17.48
CA ILE A 134 9.59 18.17 18.72
C ILE A 134 10.59 18.35 19.85
N GLY A 135 11.87 18.03 19.63
CA GLY A 135 12.92 18.25 20.62
C GLY A 135 13.05 19.70 21.06
N ARG A 136 12.84 20.67 20.16
CA ARG A 136 12.82 22.10 20.49
C ARG A 136 11.63 22.48 21.36
N ILE A 137 10.44 21.94 21.08
CA ILE A 137 9.21 22.27 21.82
C ILE A 137 9.21 21.65 23.23
N PHE A 138 9.74 20.44 23.38
CA PHE A 138 9.64 19.68 24.65
C PHE A 138 10.89 19.71 25.53
N ASN A 139 12.03 20.22 25.03
CA ASN A 139 13.25 20.41 25.83
C ASN A 139 13.53 21.90 26.17
N GLU A 140 12.55 22.78 25.97
CA GLU A 140 12.42 24.06 26.71
C GLU A 140 11.77 23.83 28.08
#